data_AF-G5DXY3-F1
#
_entry.id   AF-G5DXY3-F1
#
_cell.length_a   1.000
_cell.length_b   1.000
_cell.length_c   1.000
_cell.angle_alpha   90.00
_cell.angle_beta   90.00
_cell.angle_gamma   90.00
#
_symmetry.space_group_name_H-M   'P 1'
#
loop_
_entity.id
_entity.type
_entity.pdbx_description
1 polymer ?
#
loop_
_entity_poly.entity_id
_entity_poly.type
_entity_poly.pdbx_seq_one_letter_code
_entity_poly.pdbx_strand_id
1 'polypeptide(L)'
;DRAELNKDKPVIPAAALAGYTGSGPIQLWQFLLELLTDKSCQSFISWTGDGWEFKLSDPDEVARRWGKRKNKPKMNYEKLSRGLRYYYDKNIIHK
;
A
#
# COMPACT_ATOMS: atom_id res chain seq x y z
N ASP A 1 22.28 -17.47 -0.86
CA ASP A 1 22.53 -16.14 -1.43
C ASP A 1 21.81 -15.02 -0.68
N ARG A 2 22.45 -13.85 -0.53
CA ARG A 2 21.85 -12.66 0.12
C ARG A 2 20.51 -12.22 -0.51
N ALA A 3 20.24 -12.63 -1.75
CA ALA A 3 18.99 -12.38 -2.46
C ALA A 3 17.77 -13.16 -1.90
N GLU A 4 17.98 -14.36 -1.35
CA GLU A 4 16.90 -15.16 -0.75
C GLU A 4 16.42 -14.57 0.59
N LEU A 5 17.33 -13.98 1.37
CA LEU A 5 17.03 -13.34 2.66
C LEU A 5 16.23 -12.03 2.57
N ASN A 6 16.13 -11.43 1.37
CA ASN A 6 15.48 -10.14 1.15
C ASN A 6 14.11 -10.25 0.43
N LYS A 7 13.60 -11.46 0.19
CA LYS A 7 12.30 -11.66 -0.47
C LYS A 7 11.11 -11.10 0.32
N ASP A 8 11.25 -11.00 1.64
CA ASP A 8 10.13 -10.71 2.55
C ASP A 8 10.19 -9.31 3.18
N LYS A 9 10.98 -8.39 2.61
CA LYS A 9 11.14 -7.04 3.16
C LYS A 9 10.74 -5.98 2.15
N PRO A 10 9.78 -5.09 2.49
CA PRO A 10 9.45 -3.96 1.65
C PRO A 10 10.65 -3.02 1.55
N VAL A 11 10.95 -2.56 0.33
CA VAL A 11 12.01 -1.53 0.14
C VAL A 11 11.62 -0.22 0.82
N ILE A 12 10.31 0.10 0.87
CA ILE A 12 9.79 1.32 1.50
C ILE A 12 8.81 0.94 2.62
N PRO A 13 9.28 0.72 3.87
CA PRO A 13 8.39 0.48 5.00
C PRO A 13 7.54 1.71 5.31
N ALA A 14 6.21 1.55 5.42
CA ALA A 14 5.28 2.66 5.63
C ALA A 14 5.53 3.39 6.96
N ALA A 15 5.95 2.66 8.00
CA ALA A 15 6.29 3.25 9.30
C ALA A 15 7.53 4.16 9.21
N ALA A 16 8.55 3.72 8.48
CA ALA A 16 9.76 4.52 8.25
C ALA A 16 9.43 5.77 7.42
N LEU A 17 8.62 5.61 6.37
CA LEU A 17 8.17 6.73 5.54
C LEU A 17 7.30 7.74 6.30
N ALA A 18 6.43 7.26 7.19
CA ALA A 18 5.63 8.13 8.07
C ALA A 18 6.49 8.92 9.05
N GLY A 19 7.53 8.29 9.62
CA GLY A 19 8.52 8.97 10.46
C GLY A 19 9.33 10.02 9.69
N TYR A 20 9.79 9.67 8.49
CA TYR A 20 10.55 10.58 7.62
C TYR A 20 9.76 11.82 7.20
N THR A 21 8.49 11.64 6.83
CA THR A 21 7.60 12.72 6.39
C THR A 21 6.96 13.49 7.55
N GLY A 22 7.15 13.05 8.79
CA GLY A 22 6.48 13.65 9.96
C GLY A 22 4.96 13.55 9.90
N SER A 23 4.41 12.59 9.15
CA SER A 23 2.97 12.55 8.83
C SER A 23 2.08 12.03 9.96
N GLY A 24 2.67 11.68 11.11
CA GLY A 24 1.99 11.05 12.23
C GLY A 24 1.56 9.61 11.88
N PRO A 25 0.29 9.21 12.14
CA PRO A 25 -0.18 7.87 11.83
C PRO A 25 -0.01 7.50 10.35
N ILE A 26 0.36 6.24 10.08
CA ILE A 26 0.50 5.71 8.72
C ILE A 26 -0.77 6.00 7.90
N GLN A 27 -0.56 6.56 6.71
CA GLN A 27 -1.59 6.86 5.72
C GLN A 27 -1.73 5.73 4.69
N LEU A 28 -2.87 5.66 4.01
CA LEU A 28 -3.16 4.60 3.04
C LEU A 28 -2.14 4.60 1.89
N TRP A 29 -1.76 5.76 1.34
CA TRP A 29 -0.78 5.82 0.24
C TRP A 29 0.61 5.26 0.65
N GLN A 30 1.06 5.52 1.88
CA GLN A 30 2.32 4.98 2.41
C GLN A 30 2.25 3.46 2.56
N PHE A 31 1.10 2.96 3.01
CA PHE A 31 0.85 1.52 3.12
C PHE A 31 0.80 0.83 1.76
N LEU A 32 0.17 1.45 0.75
CA LEU A 32 0.16 0.89 -0.61
C LEU A 32 1.57 0.84 -1.20
N LEU A 33 2.38 1.88 -0.97
CA LEU A 33 3.77 1.91 -1.42
C LEU A 33 4.63 0.82 -0.74
N GLU A 34 4.38 0.53 0.54
CA GLU A 34 5.00 -0.60 1.23
C GLU A 34 4.66 -1.93 0.55
N LEU A 35 3.39 -2.18 0.25
CA LEU A 35 2.99 -3.42 -0.44
C LEU A 35 3.56 -3.49 -1.86
N LEU A 36 3.56 -2.38 -2.59
CA LEU A 36 4.09 -2.30 -3.96
C LEU A 36 5.61 -2.49 -4.03
N THR A 37 6.31 -2.31 -2.92
CA THR A 37 7.76 -2.50 -2.81
C THR A 37 8.15 -3.80 -2.08
N ASP A 38 7.17 -4.64 -1.76
CA ASP A 38 7.34 -5.98 -1.22
C ASP A 38 7.05 -7.03 -2.30
N LYS A 39 8.06 -7.83 -2.67
CA LYS A 39 7.92 -8.85 -3.71
C LYS A 39 6.90 -9.93 -3.34
N SER A 40 6.69 -10.20 -2.05
CA SER A 40 5.70 -11.18 -1.59
C SER A 40 4.25 -10.73 -1.82
N CYS A 41 4.03 -9.45 -2.13
CA CYS A 41 2.71 -8.85 -2.30
C CYS A 41 2.22 -8.77 -3.76
N GLN A 42 3.07 -9.12 -4.73
CA GLN A 42 2.82 -8.91 -6.16
C GLN A 42 1.58 -9.64 -6.70
N SER A 43 1.12 -10.70 -6.03
CA SER A 43 -0.08 -11.45 -6.44
C SER A 43 -1.38 -10.65 -6.27
N PHE A 44 -1.43 -9.67 -5.36
CA PHE A 44 -2.64 -8.90 -5.07
C PHE A 44 -2.49 -7.39 -5.32
N ILE A 45 -1.27 -6.86 -5.38
CA ILE A 45 -0.99 -5.47 -5.76
C ILE A 45 0.38 -5.37 -6.46
N SER A 46 0.45 -4.72 -7.60
CA SER A 46 1.69 -4.62 -8.39
C SER A 46 1.75 -3.37 -9.25
N TRP A 47 2.96 -2.92 -9.55
CA TRP A 47 3.22 -1.94 -10.61
C TRP A 47 2.86 -2.52 -11.97
N THR A 48 2.36 -1.69 -12.88
CA THR A 48 2.06 -2.11 -14.26
C THR A 48 3.30 -2.09 -15.16
N GLY A 49 4.31 -1.31 -14.76
CA GLY A 49 5.51 -1.03 -15.54
C GLY A 49 5.50 0.37 -16.18
N ASP A 50 4.38 1.09 -16.10
CA ASP A 50 4.28 2.47 -16.56
C ASP A 50 4.44 3.47 -15.40
N GLY A 51 5.66 3.98 -15.20
CA GLY A 51 5.96 4.97 -14.17
C GLY A 51 5.51 4.55 -12.76
N TRP A 52 4.57 5.31 -12.17
CA TRP A 52 3.97 5.06 -10.85
C TRP A 52 2.55 4.47 -10.96
N GLU A 53 2.18 3.91 -12.10
CA GLU A 53 0.91 3.22 -12.27
C GLU A 53 0.95 1.84 -11.61
N PHE A 54 -0.08 1.54 -10.83
CA PHE A 54 -0.25 0.26 -10.16
C PHE A 54 -1.67 -0.28 -10.32
N LYS A 55 -1.81 -1.59 -10.12
CA LYS A 55 -3.10 -2.29 -10.14
C LYS A 55 -3.33 -3.07 -8.84
N LEU A 56 -4.60 -3.15 -8.45
CA LEU A 56 -5.08 -4.02 -7.39
C LEU A 56 -5.64 -5.29 -8.04
N SER A 57 -4.86 -6.36 -8.07
CA SER A 57 -5.29 -7.66 -8.63
C SER A 57 -6.29 -8.35 -7.70
N ASP A 58 -6.12 -8.20 -6.38
CA ASP A 58 -7.07 -8.63 -5.35
C ASP A 58 -7.30 -7.46 -4.38
N PRO A 59 -8.31 -6.61 -4.66
CA PRO A 59 -8.60 -5.44 -3.85
C PRO A 59 -9.07 -5.76 -2.42
N ASP A 60 -9.69 -6.94 -2.21
CA ASP A 60 -10.20 -7.36 -0.91
C ASP A 60 -9.06 -7.78 0.01
N GLU A 61 -8.05 -8.49 -0.50
CA GLU A 61 -6.84 -8.82 0.27
C GLU A 61 -6.09 -7.54 0.69
N VAL A 62 -5.98 -6.55 -0.19
CA VAL A 62 -5.37 -5.25 0.13
C VAL A 62 -6.17 -4.54 1.23
N ALA A 63 -7.50 -4.53 1.14
CA ALA A 63 -8.36 -3.94 2.17
C ALA A 63 -8.25 -4.67 3.52
N ARG A 64 -8.19 -6.00 3.50
CA ARG A 64 -8.02 -6.83 4.70
C ARG A 64 -6.69 -6.53 5.39
N ARG A 65 -5.59 -6.46 4.64
CA ARG A 65 -4.27 -6.09 5.19
C ARG A 65 -4.23 -4.67 5.74
N TRP A 66 -4.90 -3.73 5.07
CA TRP A 66 -5.04 -2.36 5.57
C TRP A 66 -5.83 -2.32 6.89
N GLY A 67 -6.93 -3.07 6.96
CA GLY A 67 -7.72 -3.27 8.17
C GLY A 67 -6.86 -3.81 9.32
N LYS A 68 -6.07 -4.86 9.06
CA LYS A 68 -5.13 -5.40 10.04
C LYS A 68 -4.10 -4.37 10.50
N ARG A 69 -3.50 -3.61 9.58
CA ARG A 69 -2.49 -2.57 9.89
C ARG A 69 -3.03 -1.46 10.80
N LYS A 70 -4.30 -1.08 10.64
CA LYS A 70 -4.92 0.01 11.41
C LYS A 70 -5.81 -0.47 12.56
N ASN A 71 -5.83 -1.77 12.84
CA ASN A 71 -6.75 -2.41 13.79
C ASN A 71 -8.23 -2.03 13.53
N LYS A 72 -8.65 -2.12 12.26
CA LYS A 72 -10.01 -1.85 11.79
C LYS A 72 -10.60 -3.13 11.19
N PRO A 73 -11.22 -4.03 11.98
CA PRO A 73 -11.69 -5.34 11.49
C PRO A 73 -12.83 -5.24 10.47
N LYS A 74 -13.54 -4.11 10.43
CA LYS A 74 -14.61 -3.83 9.45
C LYS A 74 -14.11 -3.13 8.18
N MET A 75 -12.81 -3.14 7.90
CA MET A 75 -12.26 -2.60 6.65
C MET A 75 -12.63 -3.53 5.49
N ASN A 76 -13.01 -2.95 4.35
CA ASN A 76 -13.37 -3.65 3.12
C ASN A 76 -12.98 -2.78 1.91
N TYR A 77 -13.06 -3.33 0.70
CA TYR A 77 -12.68 -2.58 -0.51
C TYR A 77 -13.52 -1.32 -0.73
N GLU A 78 -14.82 -1.36 -0.42
CA GLU A 78 -15.69 -0.18 -0.52
C GLU A 78 -15.12 1.03 0.26
N LYS A 79 -14.75 0.82 1.53
CA LYS A 79 -14.14 1.85 2.40
C LYS A 79 -12.74 2.24 1.96
N LEU A 80 -11.92 1.26 1.55
CA LEU A 80 -10.58 1.53 1.03
C LEU A 80 -10.65 2.39 -0.23
N SER A 81 -11.53 2.05 -1.18
CA SER A 81 -11.74 2.77 -2.42
C SER A 81 -12.20 4.21 -2.16
N ARG A 82 -12.99 4.45 -1.10
CA ARG A 82 -13.35 5.82 -0.68
C ARG A 82 -12.13 6.63 -0.23
N GLY A 83 -11.16 5.98 0.42
CA GLY A 83 -9.86 6.55 0.77
C GLY A 83 -9.00 6.85 -0.46
N LEU A 84 -9.01 5.97 -1.47
CA LEU A 84 -8.33 6.24 -2.76
C LEU A 84 -8.91 7.46 -3.45
N ARG A 85 -10.24 7.56 -3.54
CA ARG A 85 -10.91 8.75 -4.13
C ARG A 85 -10.59 10.04 -3.38
N TYR A 86 -10.33 9.97 -2.08
CA TYR A 86 -9.92 11.16 -1.30
C TYR A 86 -8.51 11.66 -1.68
N TYR A 87 -7.71 10.85 -2.38
CA TYR A 87 -6.40 11.25 -2.87
C TYR A 87 -6.42 11.97 -4.22
N TYR A 88 -7.54 11.93 -4.95
CA TYR A 88 -7.67 12.54 -6.29
C TYR A 88 -7.50 14.06 -6.20
N ASP A 89 -8.28 14.72 -5.33
CA ASP A 89 -8.21 16.17 -5.13
C ASP A 89 -6.88 16.62 -4.52
N LYS A 90 -6.15 15.70 -3.88
CA LYS A 90 -4.84 15.96 -3.26
C LYS A 90 -3.67 15.73 -4.21
N ASN A 91 -3.93 15.29 -5.44
CA ASN A 91 -2.92 14.94 -6.43
C ASN A 91 -1.90 13.90 -5.91
N ILE A 92 -2.36 12.94 -5.09
CA ILE A 92 -1.50 11.86 -4.56
C ILE A 92 -1.67 10.57 -5.37
N ILE A 93 -2.91 10.24 -5.75
CA ILE A 93 -3.26 9.10 -6.61
C ILE A 93 -4.31 9.60 -7.58
N HIS A 94 -4.30 9.09 -8.81
CA HIS A 94 -5.35 9.28 -9.81
C HIS A 94 -5.81 7.91 -10.33
N LYS A 95 -6.99 7.86 -10.94
CA LYS A 95 -7.52 6.68 -11.63
C LYS A 95 -7.70 6.99 -13.10
#